data_AF-A6EUV9-F1
#
_entry.id   AF-A6EUV9-F1
#
_cell.length_a   1.000
_cell.length_b   1.000
_cell.length_c   1.000
_cell.angle_alpha   90.00
_cell.angle_beta   90.00
_cell.angle_gamma   90.00
#
_symmetry.space_group_name_H-M   'P 1'
#
loop_
_entity.id
_entity.type
_entity.pdbx_description
1 polymer ?
#
loop_
_entity_poly.entity_id
_entity_poly.type
_entity_poly.pdbx_seq_one_letter_code
_entity_poly.pdbx_strand_id
1 'polypeptide(L)'
;MNQSEPLRPSPKPHQAGEVEAFPTGRLTYLAPKPLPTGALPVDYGRAVGTVTGHYLDFGVGNSFAFAWQMVLGGPFLGFLMGAVFIPLLAFWGGFHFGNGWSDATWAFWDVMSLSFWIGLGGGLFVLLLGLQTRWQMHGRVEKIVPTRFNRQRREVCFVPEGHSEPIYIPWEELEAWVVEAQGVSEYGVRRQYGFGIGFRHPETGEQFNLEFETHGLPLSISNWEALRAYMEYEVHTLEEIQPHGELMASDEPQAPGAGPEEGVEFFHNARRNLHARRKAGKVGWIYVFFWYLYHVMTFWTIPNRLVVWENAKMRRLSQKALPESMEEWSQPLPESEWAQPSEKLKRQSRRVLELQKADPQKPATEIFAQVSEEFSGDASMTA
;
A
#
# COMPACT_ATOMS: atom_id res chain seq x y z
N MET A 1 22.13 6.74 9.54
CA MET A 1 21.47 5.83 8.59
C MET A 1 22.34 5.80 7.35
N ASN A 2 23.07 4.72 7.12
CA ASN A 2 23.76 4.52 5.84
C ASN A 2 22.68 4.48 4.77
N GLN A 3 22.75 5.40 3.80
CA GLN A 3 22.00 5.31 2.57
C GLN A 3 22.60 4.13 1.80
N SER A 4 22.09 2.92 2.03
CA SER A 4 22.27 1.84 1.08
C SER A 4 21.58 2.29 -0.19
N GLU A 5 22.38 2.47 -1.25
CA GLU A 5 21.89 2.60 -2.63
C GLU A 5 20.76 1.58 -2.83
N PRO A 6 19.60 1.96 -3.40
CA PRO A 6 18.55 0.99 -3.71
C PRO A 6 19.17 -0.16 -4.53
N LEU A 7 18.76 -1.39 -4.26
CA LEU A 7 19.28 -2.60 -4.93
C LEU A 7 19.02 -2.49 -6.43
N ARG A 8 19.96 -1.91 -7.18
CA ARG A 8 19.78 -1.70 -8.61
C ARG A 8 19.82 -3.07 -9.31
N PRO A 9 18.82 -3.42 -10.12
CA PRO A 9 18.89 -4.60 -10.99
C PRO A 9 20.14 -4.52 -11.87
N SER A 10 20.72 -5.66 -12.22
CA SER A 10 21.95 -5.69 -13.05
C SER A 10 21.75 -4.87 -14.33
N PRO A 11 22.81 -4.29 -14.93
CA PRO A 11 22.71 -3.53 -16.17
C PRO A 11 22.43 -4.40 -17.42
N LYS A 12 22.13 -5.70 -17.30
CA LYS A 12 21.84 -6.59 -18.45
C LYS A 12 20.32 -6.65 -18.74
N PRO A 13 19.87 -6.75 -20.00
CA PRO A 13 18.46 -6.95 -20.30
C PRO A 13 17.98 -8.26 -19.68
N HIS A 14 16.87 -8.22 -18.95
CA HIS A 14 16.33 -9.40 -18.27
C HIS A 14 15.10 -9.96 -18.99
N GLN A 15 14.79 -11.24 -18.75
CA GLN A 15 13.56 -11.87 -19.25
C GLN A 15 12.64 -12.27 -18.09
N ALA A 16 11.33 -12.32 -18.36
CA ALA A 16 10.38 -12.84 -17.40
C ALA A 16 10.76 -14.27 -16.96
N GLY A 17 10.83 -14.51 -15.65
CA GLY A 17 11.25 -15.75 -15.03
C GLY A 17 12.74 -15.82 -14.65
N GLU A 18 13.56 -14.84 -15.07
CA GLU A 18 14.96 -14.78 -14.68
C GLU A 18 15.11 -14.47 -13.18
N VAL A 19 16.11 -15.10 -12.55
CA VAL A 19 16.42 -14.92 -11.12
C VAL A 19 17.85 -14.42 -10.98
N GLU A 20 18.02 -13.26 -10.36
CA GLU A 20 19.32 -12.68 -10.04
C GLU A 20 19.58 -12.83 -8.54
N ALA A 21 20.63 -13.57 -8.18
CA ALA A 21 21.02 -13.75 -6.78
C ALA A 21 21.98 -12.65 -6.31
N PHE A 22 21.77 -12.13 -5.10
CA PHE A 22 22.68 -11.25 -4.40
C PHE A 22 23.00 -11.79 -3.00
N PRO A 23 24.07 -11.33 -2.31
CA PRO A 23 24.55 -11.97 -1.08
C PRO A 23 23.50 -12.12 0.03
N THR A 24 22.52 -11.23 0.07
CA THR A 24 21.45 -11.22 1.07
C THR A 24 20.10 -11.65 0.50
N GLY A 25 20.00 -12.11 -0.74
CA GLY A 25 18.69 -12.37 -1.34
C GLY A 25 18.68 -12.71 -2.83
N ARG A 26 17.51 -12.56 -3.45
CA ARG A 26 17.31 -12.72 -4.90
C ARG A 26 16.29 -11.73 -5.45
N LEU A 27 16.49 -11.28 -6.67
CA LEU A 27 15.50 -10.60 -7.50
C LEU A 27 14.91 -11.63 -8.45
N THR A 28 13.59 -11.61 -8.65
CA THR A 28 12.91 -12.44 -9.64
C THR A 28 12.13 -11.54 -10.57
N TYR A 29 12.45 -11.58 -11.86
CA TYR A 29 11.82 -10.74 -12.87
C TYR A 29 10.48 -11.36 -13.32
N LEU A 30 9.41 -10.57 -13.26
CA LEU A 30 8.07 -10.91 -13.74
C LEU A 30 7.79 -10.33 -15.14
N ALA A 31 8.51 -9.27 -15.51
CA ALA A 31 8.51 -8.65 -16.84
C ALA A 31 9.95 -8.24 -17.19
N PRO A 32 10.33 -8.09 -18.47
CA PRO A 32 9.52 -7.58 -19.59
C PRO A 32 8.57 -8.59 -20.22
N LYS A 33 7.55 -8.07 -20.90
CA LYS A 33 6.35 -8.76 -21.39
C LYS A 33 5.47 -9.32 -20.27
N PRO A 34 4.28 -8.73 -20.05
CA PRO A 34 3.46 -9.01 -18.89
C PRO A 34 2.68 -10.33 -19.03
N LEU A 35 3.33 -11.43 -18.67
CA LEU A 35 2.74 -12.77 -18.69
C LEU A 35 1.81 -12.99 -17.48
N PRO A 36 0.71 -13.76 -17.63
CA PRO A 36 -0.24 -13.99 -16.54
C PRO A 36 0.36 -14.92 -15.48
N THR A 37 0.41 -14.45 -14.22
CA THR A 37 1.01 -15.24 -13.12
C THR A 37 0.07 -16.29 -12.56
N GLY A 38 -1.25 -16.12 -12.76
CA GLY A 38 -2.29 -16.96 -12.15
C GLY A 38 -2.52 -16.65 -10.67
N ALA A 39 -1.84 -15.65 -10.10
CA ALA A 39 -2.12 -15.14 -8.76
C ALA A 39 -3.44 -14.35 -8.74
N LEU A 40 -3.92 -14.01 -7.55
CA LEU A 40 -5.08 -13.14 -7.42
C LEU A 40 -4.64 -11.68 -7.65
N PRO A 41 -5.38 -10.87 -8.44
CA PRO A 41 -5.05 -9.48 -8.70
C PRO A 41 -5.40 -8.60 -7.49
N VAL A 42 -4.56 -8.63 -6.45
CA VAL A 42 -4.83 -7.98 -5.16
C VAL A 42 -3.72 -7.00 -4.78
N ASP A 43 -4.09 -5.74 -4.51
CA ASP A 43 -3.21 -4.68 -3.98
C ASP A 43 -3.41 -4.52 -2.48
N TYR A 44 -2.70 -5.33 -1.70
CA TYR A 44 -2.76 -5.26 -0.23
C TYR A 44 -2.10 -3.99 0.31
N GLY A 45 -1.05 -3.50 -0.38
CA GLY A 45 -0.29 -2.33 0.03
C GLY A 45 -1.03 -1.00 -0.20
N ARG A 46 -2.15 -1.03 -0.94
CA ARG A 46 -2.84 0.16 -1.43
C ARG A 46 -1.90 1.10 -2.18
N ALA A 47 -0.99 0.52 -2.96
CA ALA A 47 -0.04 1.24 -3.81
C ALA A 47 -0.74 1.89 -5.02
N VAL A 48 -1.89 1.34 -5.43
CA VAL A 48 -2.77 1.90 -6.45
C VAL A 48 -3.64 3.00 -5.83
N GLY A 49 -3.52 4.22 -6.36
CA GLY A 49 -4.21 5.40 -5.83
C GLY A 49 -5.59 5.60 -6.44
N THR A 50 -5.65 5.68 -7.77
CA THR A 50 -6.90 5.87 -8.53
C THR A 50 -6.94 4.92 -9.72
N VAL A 51 -8.13 4.41 -10.03
CA VAL A 51 -8.41 3.55 -11.18
C VAL A 51 -9.56 4.17 -11.95
N THR A 52 -9.34 4.42 -13.23
CA THR A 52 -10.38 4.90 -14.14
C THR A 52 -10.53 3.95 -15.32
N GLY A 53 -11.48 4.24 -16.21
CA GLY A 53 -11.66 3.45 -17.43
C GLY A 53 -10.54 3.57 -18.46
N HIS A 54 -9.48 4.33 -18.21
CA HIS A 54 -8.43 4.60 -19.20
C HIS A 54 -7.04 4.75 -18.58
N TYR A 55 -6.92 5.36 -17.40
CA TYR A 55 -5.65 5.40 -16.64
C TYR A 55 -5.75 4.86 -15.20
N LEU A 56 -4.61 4.39 -14.69
CA LEU A 56 -4.39 4.00 -13.30
C LEU A 56 -3.19 4.78 -12.74
N ASP A 57 -3.35 5.38 -11.57
CA ASP A 57 -2.26 6.06 -10.83
C ASP A 57 -1.61 5.09 -9.83
N PHE A 58 -0.29 4.99 -9.89
CA PHE A 58 0.52 4.12 -9.04
C PHE A 58 1.56 4.91 -8.24
N GLY A 59 1.79 4.50 -7.00
CA GLY A 59 2.81 5.10 -6.11
C GLY A 59 2.28 6.23 -5.22
N VAL A 60 1.05 6.70 -5.42
CA VAL A 60 0.39 7.65 -4.51
C VAL A 60 -0.51 6.87 -3.56
N GLY A 61 0.08 6.44 -2.43
CA GLY A 61 -0.65 5.74 -1.38
C GLY A 61 -1.74 6.60 -0.75
N ASN A 62 -2.88 5.99 -0.45
CA ASN A 62 -3.98 6.64 0.27
C ASN A 62 -3.71 6.66 1.79
N SER A 63 -4.16 7.71 2.46
CA SER A 63 -4.21 7.74 3.92
C SER A 63 -5.35 6.84 4.43
N PHE A 64 -5.16 6.31 5.63
CA PHE A 64 -6.08 5.37 6.28
C PHE A 64 -6.45 5.86 7.69
N ALA A 65 -7.62 5.42 8.19
CA ALA A 65 -8.22 5.92 9.42
C ALA A 65 -7.34 5.66 10.64
N PHE A 66 -6.69 4.48 10.67
CA PHE A 66 -5.78 4.11 11.75
C PHE A 66 -4.62 5.10 11.92
N ALA A 67 -4.08 5.68 10.84
CA ALA A 67 -3.00 6.65 10.97
C ALA A 67 -3.47 7.97 11.62
N TRP A 68 -4.70 8.44 11.35
CA TRP A 68 -5.26 9.59 12.08
C TRP A 68 -5.65 9.25 13.51
N GLN A 69 -6.12 8.02 13.77
CA GLN A 69 -6.36 7.53 15.13
C GLN A 69 -5.07 7.50 15.96
N MET A 70 -3.92 7.15 15.35
CA MET A 70 -2.63 7.22 16.03
C MET A 70 -2.18 8.66 16.30
N VAL A 71 -2.33 9.56 15.32
CA VAL A 71 -1.94 10.97 15.47
C VAL A 71 -2.79 11.70 16.51
N LEU A 72 -4.09 11.42 16.58
CA LEU A 72 -5.00 12.09 17.53
C LEU A 72 -5.16 11.31 18.84
N GLY A 73 -5.52 10.03 18.72
CA GLY A 73 -5.83 9.16 19.85
C GLY A 73 -4.60 8.76 20.65
N GLY A 74 -3.43 8.61 20.02
CA GLY A 74 -2.18 8.30 20.73
C GLY A 74 -1.82 9.36 21.79
N PRO A 75 -1.69 10.64 21.41
CA PRO A 75 -1.47 11.73 22.35
C PRO A 75 -2.57 11.89 23.40
N PHE A 76 -3.84 11.73 22.99
CA PHE A 76 -4.97 11.82 23.92
C PHE A 76 -4.96 10.69 24.95
N LEU A 77 -4.64 9.46 24.53
CA LEU A 77 -4.47 8.33 25.43
C LEU A 77 -3.29 8.57 26.39
N GLY A 78 -2.17 9.10 25.89
CA GLY A 78 -1.03 9.51 26.72
C GLY A 78 -1.42 10.55 27.77
N PHE A 79 -2.21 11.55 27.40
CA PHE A 79 -2.77 12.52 28.33
C PHE A 79 -3.68 11.85 29.37
N LEU A 80 -4.58 10.95 28.98
CA LEU A 80 -5.45 10.24 29.92
C LEU A 80 -4.69 9.31 30.87
N MET A 81 -3.59 8.71 30.41
CA MET A 81 -2.68 7.97 31.29
C MET A 81 -2.10 8.89 32.36
N GLY A 82 -1.65 10.09 31.99
CA GLY A 82 -1.17 11.11 32.93
C GLY A 82 -2.25 11.65 33.86
N ALA A 83 -3.42 12.01 33.34
CA ALA A 83 -4.45 12.73 34.08
C ALA A 83 -5.34 11.84 34.96
N VAL A 84 -5.47 10.55 34.63
CA VAL A 84 -6.42 9.65 35.30
C VAL A 84 -5.73 8.40 35.82
N PHE A 85 -5.03 7.66 34.96
CA PHE A 85 -4.52 6.35 35.33
C PHE A 85 -3.37 6.42 36.36
N ILE A 86 -2.38 7.28 36.12
CA ILE A 86 -1.24 7.48 37.04
C ILE A 86 -1.70 7.99 38.41
N PRO A 87 -2.60 9.00 38.52
CA PRO A 87 -3.16 9.41 39.80
C PRO A 87 -3.93 8.31 40.52
N LEU A 88 -4.73 7.52 39.80
CA LEU A 88 -5.46 6.38 40.41
C LEU A 88 -4.52 5.30 40.93
N LEU A 89 -3.41 5.03 40.22
CA LEU A 89 -2.36 4.13 40.71
C LEU A 89 -1.69 4.69 41.96
N ALA A 90 -1.42 5.99 42.01
CA ALA A 90 -0.87 6.65 43.20
C ALA A 90 -1.84 6.60 44.39
N PHE A 91 -3.14 6.77 44.15
CA PHE A 91 -4.18 6.61 45.17
C PHE A 91 -4.19 5.19 45.76
N TRP A 92 -4.19 4.18 44.90
CA TRP A 92 -4.16 2.77 45.34
C TRP A 92 -2.85 2.43 46.07
N GLY A 93 -1.72 2.94 45.60
CA GLY A 93 -0.43 2.79 46.27
C GLY A 93 -0.42 3.44 47.65
N GLY A 94 -0.88 4.69 47.76
CA GLY A 94 -1.00 5.41 49.03
C GLY A 94 -1.96 4.72 50.00
N PHE A 95 -3.04 4.11 49.50
CA PHE A 95 -3.98 3.35 50.32
C PHE A 95 -3.38 2.03 50.85
N HIS A 96 -2.59 1.32 50.03
CA HIS A 96 -2.03 0.02 50.40
C HIS A 96 -0.76 0.13 51.25
N PHE A 97 0.11 1.10 50.96
CA PHE A 97 1.41 1.25 51.62
C PHE A 97 1.47 2.37 52.68
N GLY A 98 0.45 3.24 52.74
CA GLY A 98 0.37 4.35 53.69
C GLY A 98 -0.66 4.15 54.81
N ASN A 99 -0.96 5.22 55.54
CA ASN A 99 -1.94 5.26 56.64
C ASN A 99 -3.40 5.38 56.13
N GLY A 100 -3.76 4.58 55.12
CA GLY A 100 -5.11 4.51 54.59
C GLY A 100 -5.55 5.77 53.81
N TRP A 101 -6.72 6.31 54.15
CA TRP A 101 -7.40 7.33 53.34
C TRP A 101 -6.67 8.68 53.25
N SER A 102 -5.97 9.11 54.31
CA SER A 102 -5.25 10.39 54.30
C SER A 102 -4.12 10.36 53.27
N ASP A 103 -3.30 9.32 53.31
CA ASP A 103 -2.10 9.21 52.50
C ASP A 103 -2.46 8.91 51.04
N ALA A 104 -3.56 8.16 50.80
CA ALA A 104 -4.13 7.94 49.49
C ALA A 104 -4.59 9.25 48.81
N THR A 105 -5.34 10.10 49.53
CA THR A 105 -5.83 11.38 48.98
C THR A 105 -4.70 12.37 48.73
N TRP A 106 -3.71 12.43 49.64
CA TRP A 106 -2.54 13.27 49.47
C TRP A 106 -1.71 12.84 48.24
N ALA A 107 -1.39 11.54 48.13
CA ALA A 107 -0.66 10.99 47.01
C ALA A 107 -1.40 11.19 45.67
N PHE A 108 -2.73 11.05 45.66
CA PHE A 108 -3.53 11.33 44.47
C PHE A 108 -3.36 12.77 44.00
N TRP A 109 -3.54 13.77 44.87
CA TRP A 109 -3.50 15.17 44.47
C TRP A 109 -2.10 15.64 44.09
N ASP A 110 -1.07 15.19 44.81
CA ASP A 110 0.32 15.54 44.52
C ASP A 110 0.76 14.98 43.15
N VAL A 111 0.50 13.67 42.94
CA VAL A 111 0.79 13.03 41.65
C VAL A 111 -0.08 13.60 40.54
N MET A 112 -1.36 13.85 40.78
CA MET A 112 -2.28 14.45 39.81
C MET A 112 -1.78 15.80 39.32
N SER A 113 -1.36 16.70 40.22
CA SER A 113 -0.84 18.00 39.84
C SER A 113 0.33 17.88 38.86
N LEU A 114 1.32 17.05 39.19
CA LEU A 114 2.51 16.87 38.34
C LEU A 114 2.20 16.11 37.04
N SER A 115 1.54 14.95 37.15
CA SER A 115 1.26 14.05 36.03
C SER A 115 0.29 14.64 35.01
N PHE A 116 -0.63 15.51 35.43
CA PHE A 116 -1.50 16.22 34.51
C PHE A 116 -0.74 17.19 33.61
N TRP A 117 0.14 18.03 34.18
CA TRP A 117 0.93 18.97 33.38
C TRP A 117 1.93 18.25 32.47
N ILE A 118 2.57 17.19 32.96
CA ILE A 118 3.46 16.34 32.16
C ILE A 118 2.66 15.65 31.04
N GLY A 119 1.50 15.07 31.34
CA GLY A 119 0.65 14.41 30.37
C GLY A 119 0.12 15.37 29.31
N LEU A 120 -0.27 16.58 29.71
CA LEU A 120 -0.74 17.62 28.81
C LEU A 120 0.38 18.12 27.90
N GLY A 121 1.54 18.46 28.47
CA GLY A 121 2.71 18.92 27.73
C GLY A 121 3.26 17.86 26.78
N GLY A 122 3.44 16.62 27.27
CA GLY A 122 3.90 15.49 26.48
C GLY A 122 2.91 15.10 25.39
N GLY A 123 1.61 15.05 25.70
CA GLY A 123 0.55 14.81 24.71
C GLY A 123 0.55 15.87 23.60
N LEU A 124 0.56 17.15 23.96
CA LEU A 124 0.60 18.23 22.97
C LEU A 124 1.87 18.16 22.11
N PHE A 125 3.03 17.85 22.70
CA PHE A 125 4.28 17.69 21.98
C PHE A 125 4.22 16.56 20.94
N VAL A 126 3.73 15.37 21.33
CA VAL A 126 3.58 14.23 20.40
C VAL A 126 2.55 14.54 19.31
N LEU A 127 1.46 15.23 19.64
CA LEU A 127 0.48 15.68 18.64
C LEU A 127 1.11 16.63 17.61
N LEU A 128 1.90 17.60 18.07
CA LEU A 128 2.61 18.53 17.18
C LEU A 128 3.60 17.81 16.26
N LEU A 129 4.35 16.83 16.78
CA LEU A 129 5.23 16.01 15.96
C LEU A 129 4.45 15.22 14.90
N GLY A 130 3.33 14.59 15.27
CA GLY A 130 2.47 13.86 14.34
C GLY A 130 1.90 14.76 13.23
N LEU A 131 1.46 15.97 13.57
CA LEU A 131 0.99 16.97 12.60
C LEU A 131 2.13 17.50 11.72
N GLN A 132 3.33 17.69 12.27
CA GLN A 132 4.50 18.12 11.50
C GLN A 132 4.93 17.06 10.49
N THR A 133 4.98 15.77 10.87
CA THR A 133 5.26 14.68 9.94
C THR A 133 4.24 14.65 8.81
N ARG A 134 2.95 14.79 9.11
CA ARG A 134 1.88 14.89 8.09
C ARG A 134 2.06 16.09 7.16
N TRP A 135 2.40 17.25 7.71
CA TRP A 135 2.69 18.45 6.92
C TRP A 135 3.85 18.22 5.95
N GLN A 136 4.94 17.63 6.44
CA GLN A 136 6.09 17.28 5.61
C GLN A 136 5.70 16.29 4.50
N MET A 137 4.84 15.31 4.79
CA MET A 137 4.32 14.38 3.78
C MET A 137 3.50 15.08 2.70
N HIS A 138 2.64 16.05 3.06
CA HIS A 138 1.93 16.86 2.07
C HIS A 138 2.87 17.63 1.15
N GLY A 139 3.92 18.24 1.72
CA GLY A 139 4.92 18.97 0.93
C GLY A 139 5.79 18.06 0.04
N ARG A 140 5.90 16.76 0.35
CA ARG A 140 6.55 15.77 -0.52
C ARG A 140 5.65 15.35 -1.67
N VAL A 141 4.37 15.08 -1.41
CA VAL A 141 3.42 14.66 -2.45
C VAL A 141 3.13 15.75 -3.46
N GLU A 142 3.21 17.02 -3.08
CA GLU A 142 3.15 18.13 -4.04
C GLU A 142 4.27 18.10 -5.09
N LYS A 143 5.38 17.40 -4.83
CA LYS A 143 6.53 17.31 -5.73
C LYS A 143 6.60 15.98 -6.48
N ILE A 144 5.88 14.96 -6.03
CA ILE A 144 5.93 13.61 -6.60
C ILE A 144 4.78 13.47 -7.58
N VAL A 145 5.12 13.29 -8.84
CA VAL A 145 4.16 12.95 -9.88
C VAL A 145 3.91 11.44 -9.85
N PRO A 146 2.65 10.97 -9.78
CA PRO A 146 2.34 9.55 -9.82
C PRO A 146 2.83 8.89 -11.10
N THR A 147 3.26 7.64 -11.02
CA THR A 147 3.46 6.81 -12.23
C THR A 147 2.08 6.45 -12.78
N ARG A 148 1.82 6.75 -14.05
CA ARG A 148 0.53 6.46 -14.69
C ARG A 148 0.60 5.34 -15.68
N PHE A 149 -0.38 4.46 -15.62
CA PHE A 149 -0.59 3.38 -16.58
C PHE A 149 -1.80 3.71 -17.44
N ASN A 150 -1.63 3.77 -18.77
CA ASN A 150 -2.73 3.97 -19.70
C ASN A 150 -3.00 2.66 -20.46
N ARG A 151 -4.17 2.07 -20.19
CA ARG A 151 -4.56 0.78 -20.78
C ARG A 151 -5.03 0.88 -22.24
N GLN A 152 -5.47 2.06 -22.68
CA GLN A 152 -5.89 2.28 -24.08
C GLN A 152 -4.68 2.44 -25.00
N ARG A 153 -3.66 3.17 -24.54
CA ARG A 153 -2.39 3.34 -25.25
C ARG A 153 -1.43 2.16 -25.05
N ARG A 154 -1.65 1.34 -24.02
CA ARG A 154 -0.71 0.29 -23.55
C ARG A 154 0.68 0.87 -23.29
N GLU A 155 0.71 2.00 -22.58
CA GLU A 155 1.91 2.75 -22.24
C GLU A 155 1.93 3.12 -20.77
N VAL A 156 3.13 3.33 -20.24
CA VAL A 156 3.39 3.77 -18.87
C VAL A 156 4.12 5.10 -18.91
N CYS A 157 3.64 6.06 -18.13
CA CYS A 157 4.23 7.38 -17.99
C CYS A 157 4.98 7.46 -16.66
N PHE A 158 6.28 7.73 -16.74
CA PHE A 158 7.14 8.03 -15.60
C PHE A 158 7.57 9.49 -15.63
N VAL A 159 7.58 10.13 -14.47
CA VAL A 159 8.17 11.46 -14.29
C VAL A 159 9.18 11.34 -13.15
N PRO A 160 10.47 11.10 -13.45
CA PRO A 160 11.51 10.98 -12.44
C PRO A 160 11.67 12.25 -11.60
N GLU A 161 12.08 12.10 -10.34
CA GLU A 161 12.36 13.25 -9.46
C GLU A 161 13.44 14.16 -10.08
N GLY A 162 13.05 15.36 -10.49
CA GLY A 162 13.96 16.37 -11.07
C GLY A 162 13.90 16.52 -12.59
N HIS A 163 13.19 15.64 -13.30
CA HIS A 163 12.91 15.79 -14.74
C HIS A 163 11.52 16.39 -14.94
N SER A 164 11.42 17.49 -15.69
CA SER A 164 10.14 18.14 -15.99
C SER A 164 9.36 17.46 -17.13
N GLU A 165 10.03 16.60 -17.91
CA GLU A 165 9.45 15.96 -19.08
C GLU A 165 8.99 14.52 -18.75
N PRO A 166 7.73 14.15 -19.07
CA PRO A 166 7.26 12.80 -18.90
C PRO A 166 7.87 11.85 -19.93
N ILE A 167 8.29 10.68 -19.45
CA ILE A 167 8.84 9.60 -20.26
C ILE A 167 7.73 8.56 -20.48
N TYR A 168 7.40 8.31 -21.74
CA TYR A 168 6.40 7.33 -22.15
C TYR A 168 7.06 6.04 -22.62
N ILE A 169 6.52 4.91 -22.19
CA ILE A 169 7.14 3.60 -22.39
C ILE A 169 6.09 2.59 -22.76
N PRO A 170 6.31 1.75 -23.79
CA PRO A 170 5.43 0.63 -24.09
C PRO A 170 5.30 -0.32 -22.89
N TRP A 171 4.07 -0.72 -22.57
CA TRP A 171 3.76 -1.64 -21.48
C TRP A 171 4.52 -2.98 -21.57
N GLU A 172 4.86 -3.43 -22.78
CA GLU A 172 5.61 -4.67 -22.99
C GLU A 172 7.11 -4.56 -22.69
N GLU A 173 7.65 -3.33 -22.67
CA GLU A 173 9.06 -3.05 -22.38
C GLU A 173 9.32 -2.77 -20.89
N LEU A 174 8.26 -2.56 -20.10
CA LEU A 174 8.36 -2.34 -18.66
C LEU A 174 8.96 -3.57 -17.98
N GLU A 175 10.02 -3.36 -17.20
CA GLU A 175 10.60 -4.39 -16.33
C GLU A 175 9.89 -4.34 -14.97
N ALA A 176 9.54 -5.51 -14.45
CA ALA A 176 8.92 -5.65 -13.13
C ALA A 176 9.59 -6.80 -12.42
N TRP A 177 9.93 -6.60 -11.14
CA TRP A 177 10.64 -7.60 -10.35
C TRP A 177 10.15 -7.65 -8.91
N VAL A 178 10.41 -8.78 -8.30
CA VAL A 178 10.16 -9.02 -6.88
C VAL A 178 11.49 -9.25 -6.19
N VAL A 179 11.73 -8.48 -5.13
CA VAL A 179 12.94 -8.58 -4.30
C VAL A 179 12.61 -9.47 -3.10
N GLU A 180 13.40 -10.51 -2.88
CA GLU A 180 13.42 -11.26 -1.62
C GLU A 180 14.77 -11.06 -0.96
N ALA A 181 14.79 -10.32 0.15
CA ALA A 181 15.98 -10.11 0.97
C ALA A 181 15.85 -10.85 2.30
N GLN A 182 16.97 -11.30 2.85
CA GLN A 182 17.08 -11.98 4.13
C GLN A 182 18.16 -11.29 4.97
N GLY A 183 17.74 -10.80 6.14
CA GLY A 183 18.62 -10.23 7.16
C GLY A 183 18.73 -11.16 8.36
N VAL A 184 19.95 -11.40 8.84
CA VAL A 184 20.18 -12.12 10.09
C VAL A 184 20.20 -11.10 11.23
N SER A 185 19.31 -11.26 12.20
CA SER A 185 19.28 -10.46 13.44
C SER A 185 19.55 -11.35 14.65
N GLU A 186 19.81 -10.75 15.81
CA GLU A 186 19.95 -11.45 17.10
C GLU A 186 18.72 -12.32 17.44
N TYR A 187 17.56 -11.98 16.88
CA TYR A 187 16.28 -12.66 17.09
C TYR A 187 15.93 -13.65 15.97
N GLY A 188 16.85 -13.93 15.05
CA GLY A 188 16.68 -14.87 13.95
C GLY A 188 16.70 -14.23 12.56
N VAL A 189 16.40 -15.04 11.54
CA VAL A 189 16.38 -14.64 10.13
C VAL A 189 15.08 -13.91 9.80
N ARG A 190 15.18 -12.63 9.44
CA ARG A 190 14.07 -11.81 8.97
C ARG A 190 14.09 -11.74 7.45
N ARG A 191 12.99 -12.14 6.81
CA ARG A 191 12.81 -11.98 5.37
C ARG A 191 12.06 -10.68 5.09
N GLN A 192 12.50 -9.94 4.08
CA GLN A 192 11.87 -8.74 3.57
C GLN A 192 11.55 -8.97 2.10
N TYR A 193 10.37 -8.54 1.69
CA TYR A 193 9.92 -8.65 0.31
C TYR A 193 9.72 -7.24 -0.24
N GLY A 194 10.01 -7.05 -1.52
CA GLY A 194 9.82 -5.79 -2.23
C GLY A 194 9.23 -6.03 -3.60
N PHE A 195 8.44 -5.09 -4.09
CA PHE A 195 7.99 -5.07 -5.46
C PHE A 195 8.57 -3.83 -6.14
N GLY A 196 9.16 -4.03 -7.31
CA GLY A 196 9.78 -2.99 -8.12
C GLY A 196 9.22 -3.00 -9.53
N ILE A 197 8.97 -1.81 -10.07
CA ILE A 197 8.80 -1.59 -11.50
C ILE A 197 9.88 -0.63 -11.97
N GLY A 198 10.30 -0.77 -13.20
CA GLY A 198 11.26 0.16 -13.77
C GLY A 198 11.48 -0.05 -15.24
N PHE A 199 12.33 0.80 -15.77
CA PHE A 199 12.70 0.75 -17.17
C PHE A 199 14.10 1.34 -17.36
N ARG A 200 14.63 1.09 -18.55
CA ARG A 200 15.87 1.68 -19.01
C ARG A 200 15.56 2.73 -20.04
N HIS A 201 16.02 3.95 -19.82
CA HIS A 201 15.83 5.00 -20.80
C HIS A 201 16.61 4.64 -22.08
N PRO A 202 15.95 4.54 -23.24
CA PRO A 202 16.59 4.05 -24.47
C PRO A 202 17.80 4.89 -24.92
N GLU A 203 17.80 6.20 -24.63
CA GLU A 203 18.82 7.13 -25.12
C GLU A 203 19.94 7.42 -24.10
N THR A 204 19.63 7.39 -22.80
CA THR A 204 20.60 7.75 -21.74
C THR A 204 21.17 6.51 -21.04
N GLY A 205 20.49 5.37 -21.14
CA GLY A 205 20.86 4.15 -20.41
C GLY A 205 20.64 4.25 -18.89
N GLU A 206 20.02 5.33 -18.41
CA GLU A 206 19.67 5.48 -17.00
C GLU A 206 18.49 4.57 -16.64
N GLN A 207 18.59 3.91 -15.48
CA GLN A 207 17.54 3.06 -14.94
C GLN A 207 16.68 3.89 -13.99
N PHE A 208 15.38 3.95 -14.28
CA PHE A 208 14.39 4.52 -13.38
C PHE A 208 13.59 3.38 -12.76
N ASN A 209 13.64 3.28 -11.43
CA ASN A 209 12.92 2.27 -10.67
C ASN A 209 12.02 2.91 -9.61
N LEU A 210 10.88 2.27 -9.38
CA LEU A 210 9.97 2.54 -8.28
C LEU A 210 9.81 1.26 -7.49
N GLU A 211 10.38 1.23 -6.29
CA GLU A 211 10.37 0.06 -5.40
C GLU A 211 9.68 0.40 -4.09
N PHE A 212 8.90 -0.56 -3.57
CA PHE A 212 8.35 -0.48 -2.23
C PHE A 212 8.35 -1.83 -1.53
N GLU A 213 8.39 -1.77 -0.20
CA GLU A 213 8.36 -2.96 0.65
C GLU A 213 6.95 -3.58 0.67
N THR A 214 6.91 -4.91 0.58
CA THR A 214 5.70 -5.73 0.64
C THR A 214 5.83 -6.74 1.77
N HIS A 215 4.69 -7.16 2.33
CA HIS A 215 4.67 -8.03 3.53
C HIS A 215 4.80 -9.53 3.23
N GLY A 216 4.93 -9.92 1.95
CA GLY A 216 5.08 -11.31 1.56
C GLY A 216 5.27 -11.48 0.05
N LEU A 217 6.02 -12.51 -0.36
CA LEU A 217 6.27 -12.84 -1.77
C LEU A 217 4.98 -12.99 -2.60
N PRO A 218 3.94 -13.73 -2.14
CA PRO A 218 2.70 -13.84 -2.90
C PRO A 218 1.98 -12.50 -3.06
N LEU A 219 2.13 -11.59 -2.09
CA LEU A 219 1.54 -10.25 -2.16
C LEU A 219 2.26 -9.37 -3.17
N SER A 220 3.60 -9.48 -3.30
CA SER A 220 4.36 -8.79 -4.33
C SER A 220 3.93 -9.24 -5.74
N ILE A 221 3.75 -10.55 -5.94
CA ILE A 221 3.25 -11.11 -7.20
C ILE A 221 1.80 -10.68 -7.46
N SER A 222 0.96 -10.65 -6.42
CA SER A 222 -0.44 -10.18 -6.52
C SER A 222 -0.53 -8.71 -6.90
N ASN A 223 0.37 -7.85 -6.40
CA ASN A 223 0.45 -6.44 -6.81
C ASN A 223 0.81 -6.29 -8.29
N TRP A 224 1.74 -7.10 -8.81
CA TRP A 224 2.03 -7.14 -10.24
C TRP A 224 0.82 -7.61 -11.05
N GLU A 225 0.18 -8.69 -10.59
CA GLU A 225 -1.01 -9.24 -11.25
C GLU A 225 -2.17 -8.24 -11.26
N ALA A 226 -2.32 -7.42 -10.23
CA ALA A 226 -3.28 -6.33 -10.19
C ALA A 226 -3.05 -5.28 -11.29
N LEU A 227 -1.79 -4.85 -11.49
CA LEU A 227 -1.43 -3.92 -12.57
C LEU A 227 -1.66 -4.57 -13.94
N ARG A 228 -1.26 -5.83 -14.11
CA ARG A 228 -1.46 -6.60 -15.34
C ARG A 228 -2.94 -6.76 -15.66
N ALA A 229 -3.74 -7.21 -14.70
CA ALA A 229 -5.17 -7.44 -14.87
C ALA A 229 -5.91 -6.14 -15.23
N TYR A 230 -5.50 -5.00 -14.69
CA TYR A 230 -6.00 -3.69 -15.12
C TYR A 230 -5.64 -3.36 -16.59
N MET A 231 -4.38 -3.57 -16.98
CA MET A 231 -3.89 -3.28 -18.34
C MET A 231 -4.47 -4.22 -19.41
N GLU A 232 -4.80 -5.46 -19.03
CA GLU A 232 -5.42 -6.47 -19.92
C GLU A 232 -6.95 -6.51 -19.83
N TYR A 233 -7.59 -5.48 -19.23
CA TYR A 233 -9.05 -5.35 -19.12
C TYR A 233 -9.75 -6.49 -18.35
N GLU A 234 -9.07 -7.14 -17.41
CA GLU A 234 -9.67 -8.14 -16.52
C GLU A 234 -10.29 -7.49 -15.27
N VAL A 235 -9.73 -6.35 -14.85
CA VAL A 235 -10.18 -5.60 -13.67
C VAL A 235 -10.55 -4.17 -14.08
N HIS A 236 -11.62 -3.64 -13.48
CA HIS A 236 -12.18 -2.35 -13.87
C HIS A 236 -12.34 -1.35 -12.74
N THR A 237 -12.40 -1.82 -11.50
CA THR A 237 -12.61 -0.95 -10.33
C THR A 237 -11.50 -1.11 -9.30
N LEU A 238 -11.26 -0.05 -8.51
CA LEU A 238 -10.27 -0.10 -7.43
C LEU A 238 -10.71 -1.07 -6.30
N GLU A 239 -12.02 -1.24 -6.13
CA GLU A 239 -12.61 -2.14 -5.12
C GLU A 239 -12.34 -3.62 -5.44
N GLU A 240 -12.23 -4.00 -6.71
CA GLU A 240 -11.88 -5.37 -7.12
C GLU A 240 -10.43 -5.73 -6.75
N ILE A 241 -9.53 -4.75 -6.74
CA ILE A 241 -8.10 -4.95 -6.48
C ILE A 241 -7.78 -4.88 -4.98
N GLN A 242 -8.39 -3.94 -4.26
CA GLN A 242 -7.99 -3.69 -2.87
C GLN A 242 -8.78 -4.59 -1.90
N PRO A 243 -8.09 -5.39 -1.06
CA PRO A 243 -8.77 -6.29 -0.15
C PRO A 243 -9.52 -5.50 0.92
N HIS A 244 -10.77 -5.89 1.16
CA HIS A 244 -11.53 -5.39 2.30
C HIS A 244 -11.01 -6.05 3.58
N GLY A 245 -10.64 -5.26 4.59
CA GLY A 245 -10.09 -5.81 5.84
C GLY A 245 -11.07 -6.78 6.50
N GLU A 246 -10.64 -8.02 6.77
CA GLU A 246 -11.47 -9.14 7.26
C GLU A 246 -12.27 -8.83 8.55
N LEU A 247 -11.76 -7.97 9.44
CA LEU A 247 -12.47 -7.57 10.65
C LEU A 247 -13.67 -6.64 10.38
N MET A 248 -13.72 -6.06 9.18
CA MET A 248 -14.69 -5.06 8.74
C MET A 248 -15.45 -5.47 7.48
N ALA A 249 -15.01 -6.52 6.77
CA ALA A 249 -15.76 -7.19 5.72
C ALA A 249 -17.06 -7.73 6.34
N SER A 250 -18.17 -7.08 6.01
CA SER A 250 -19.49 -7.63 6.28
C SER A 250 -19.73 -8.79 5.32
N ASP A 251 -20.46 -9.82 5.77
CA ASP A 251 -21.04 -10.83 4.88
C ASP A 251 -22.07 -10.18 3.89
N GLU A 252 -22.45 -8.92 4.12
CA GLU A 252 -23.28 -8.09 3.25
C GLU A 252 -22.44 -7.21 2.31
N PRO A 253 -22.83 -7.06 1.02
CA PRO A 253 -22.21 -6.14 0.09
C PRO A 253 -22.18 -4.72 0.66
N GLN A 254 -21.08 -4.02 0.42
CA GLN A 254 -20.90 -2.63 0.83
C GLN A 254 -22.05 -1.77 0.29
N ALA A 255 -22.58 -0.86 1.11
CA ALA A 255 -23.61 0.07 0.65
C ALA A 255 -23.05 0.90 -0.52
N PRO A 256 -23.82 1.09 -1.61
CA PRO A 256 -23.36 1.85 -2.77
C PRO A 256 -22.98 3.27 -2.33
N GLY A 257 -21.70 3.64 -2.50
CA GLY A 257 -21.16 4.94 -2.08
C GLY A 257 -20.01 4.87 -1.07
N ALA A 258 -19.86 3.75 -0.36
CA ALA A 258 -18.71 3.55 0.50
C ALA A 258 -17.52 3.09 -0.35
N GLY A 259 -16.96 4.04 -1.10
CA GLY A 259 -15.75 3.83 -1.89
C GLY A 259 -14.57 3.36 -1.03
N PRO A 260 -13.40 3.10 -1.64
CA PRO A 260 -12.22 2.57 -0.96
C PRO A 260 -11.64 3.49 0.13
N GLU A 261 -12.15 4.70 0.24
CA GLU A 261 -11.82 5.62 1.32
C GLU A 261 -12.46 5.15 2.63
N GLU A 262 -11.64 4.98 3.67
CA GLU A 262 -12.07 4.66 5.04
C GLU A 262 -12.78 5.86 5.71
N GLY A 263 -13.85 6.33 5.08
CA GLY A 263 -14.62 7.49 5.46
C GLY A 263 -15.69 7.20 6.51
N VAL A 264 -16.63 8.13 6.66
CA VAL A 264 -17.68 8.03 7.69
C VAL A 264 -18.59 6.83 7.42
N GLU A 265 -18.93 6.57 6.15
CA GLU A 265 -19.76 5.42 5.78
C GLU A 265 -19.09 4.09 6.11
N PHE A 266 -17.77 4.00 5.94
CA PHE A 266 -16.97 2.85 6.37
C PHE A 266 -17.14 2.59 7.88
N PHE A 267 -17.10 3.64 8.71
CA PHE A 267 -17.35 3.52 10.16
C PHE A 267 -18.78 3.07 10.48
N HIS A 268 -19.79 3.62 9.80
CA HIS A 268 -21.17 3.16 9.99
C HIS A 268 -21.35 1.71 9.54
N ASN A 269 -20.64 1.27 8.49
CA ASN A 269 -20.64 -0.11 8.06
C ASN A 269 -20.00 -1.05 9.08
N ALA A 270 -18.83 -0.67 9.61
CA ALA A 270 -18.16 -1.39 10.69
C ALA A 270 -19.06 -1.54 11.93
N ARG A 271 -19.80 -0.49 12.29
CA ARG A 271 -20.79 -0.54 13.37
C ARG A 271 -21.95 -1.50 13.07
N ARG A 272 -22.48 -1.52 11.84
CA ARG A 272 -23.54 -2.46 11.44
C ARG A 272 -23.03 -3.91 11.50
N ASN A 273 -21.83 -4.16 10.97
CA ASN A 273 -21.19 -5.47 11.00
C ASN A 273 -20.96 -5.96 12.44
N LEU A 274 -20.52 -5.09 13.34
CA LEU A 274 -20.39 -5.41 14.77
C LEU A 274 -21.70 -5.92 15.39
N HIS A 275 -22.81 -5.24 15.13
CA HIS A 275 -24.13 -5.63 15.64
C HIS A 275 -24.67 -6.89 14.96
N ALA A 276 -24.41 -7.08 13.66
CA ALA A 276 -24.73 -8.30 12.94
C ALA A 276 -23.97 -9.50 13.52
N ARG A 277 -22.66 -9.38 13.74
CA ARG A 277 -21.81 -10.41 14.38
C ARG A 277 -22.24 -10.71 15.81
N ARG A 278 -22.69 -9.71 16.56
CA ARG A 278 -23.28 -9.90 17.90
C ARG A 278 -24.58 -10.70 17.81
N LYS A 279 -25.49 -10.35 16.89
CA LYS A 279 -26.77 -11.06 16.67
C LYS A 279 -26.53 -12.51 16.24
N ALA A 280 -25.49 -12.75 15.45
CA ALA A 280 -25.06 -14.08 15.01
C ALA A 280 -24.31 -14.89 16.09
N GLY A 281 -24.10 -14.34 17.30
CA GLY A 281 -23.37 -15.02 18.37
C GLY A 281 -21.85 -15.17 18.13
N LYS A 282 -21.31 -14.59 17.04
CA LYS A 282 -19.87 -14.60 16.73
C LYS A 282 -19.05 -13.73 17.69
N VAL A 283 -19.70 -12.77 18.37
CA VAL A 283 -19.06 -11.73 19.18
C VAL A 283 -19.83 -11.48 20.48
N GLY A 284 -19.13 -11.51 21.62
CA GLY A 284 -19.69 -11.23 22.94
C GLY A 284 -19.88 -9.74 23.26
N TRP A 285 -20.64 -9.43 24.32
CA TRP A 285 -20.91 -8.04 24.72
C TRP A 285 -19.65 -7.25 25.11
N ILE A 286 -18.64 -7.93 25.69
CA ILE A 286 -17.37 -7.34 26.10
C ILE A 286 -16.64 -6.72 24.91
N TYR A 287 -16.61 -7.44 23.77
CA TYR A 287 -15.99 -6.93 22.55
C TYR A 287 -16.71 -5.69 22.02
N VAL A 288 -18.05 -5.67 22.07
CA VAL A 288 -18.85 -4.50 21.66
C VAL A 288 -18.53 -3.29 22.54
N PHE A 289 -18.41 -3.49 23.86
CA PHE A 289 -18.02 -2.44 24.80
C PHE A 289 -16.64 -1.86 24.47
N PHE A 290 -15.63 -2.71 24.30
CA PHE A 290 -14.28 -2.26 23.95
C PHE A 290 -14.18 -1.65 22.56
N TRP A 291 -14.99 -2.10 21.59
CA TRP A 291 -15.09 -1.47 20.28
C TRP A 291 -15.57 -0.03 20.40
N TYR A 292 -16.61 0.22 21.20
CA TYR A 292 -17.09 1.59 21.45
C TYR A 292 -16.09 2.43 22.23
N LEU A 293 -15.48 1.87 23.27
CA LEU A 293 -14.45 2.55 24.06
C LEU A 293 -13.27 2.98 23.19
N TYR A 294 -12.75 2.08 22.36
CA TYR A 294 -11.67 2.37 21.41
C TYR A 294 -12.04 3.57 20.52
N HIS A 295 -13.20 3.53 19.87
CA HIS A 295 -13.59 4.61 18.97
C HIS A 295 -13.82 5.94 19.71
N VAL A 296 -14.39 5.94 20.91
CA VAL A 296 -14.52 7.17 21.71
C VAL A 296 -13.15 7.75 22.06
N MET A 297 -12.21 6.90 22.46
CA MET A 297 -10.83 7.29 22.80
C MET A 297 -10.04 7.80 21.60
N THR A 298 -10.40 7.39 20.38
CA THR A 298 -9.79 7.89 19.14
C THR A 298 -10.64 8.94 18.43
N PHE A 299 -11.45 9.71 19.15
CA PHE A 299 -12.27 10.82 18.58
C PHE A 299 -13.36 10.39 17.57
N TRP A 300 -13.93 9.20 17.78
CA TRP A 300 -15.09 8.66 17.08
C TRP A 300 -14.96 8.71 15.55
N THR A 301 -15.74 9.55 14.87
CA THR A 301 -15.76 9.71 13.41
C THR A 301 -14.80 10.78 12.90
N ILE A 302 -14.11 11.52 13.78
CA ILE A 302 -13.20 12.59 13.37
C ILE A 302 -12.06 12.06 12.50
N PRO A 303 -11.35 10.96 12.86
CA PRO A 303 -10.31 10.39 12.01
C PRO A 303 -10.81 10.04 10.61
N ASN A 304 -12.00 9.45 10.50
CA ASN A 304 -12.58 9.06 9.21
C ASN A 304 -12.90 10.26 8.31
N ARG A 305 -13.35 11.39 8.89
CA ARG A 305 -13.54 12.64 8.14
C ARG A 305 -12.21 13.24 7.69
N LEU A 306 -11.18 13.16 8.53
CA LEU A 306 -9.84 13.62 8.19
C LEU A 306 -9.21 12.78 7.08
N VAL A 307 -9.45 11.47 7.04
CA VAL A 307 -9.02 10.60 5.92
C VAL A 307 -9.63 11.06 4.61
N VAL A 308 -10.95 11.27 4.55
CA VAL A 308 -11.62 11.73 3.33
C VAL A 308 -11.07 13.09 2.89
N TRP A 309 -10.91 14.02 3.82
CA TRP A 309 -10.32 15.33 3.53
C TRP A 309 -8.87 15.22 3.05
N GLU A 310 -8.06 14.39 3.71
CA GLU A 310 -6.66 14.22 3.39
C GLU A 310 -6.49 13.56 2.02
N ASN A 311 -7.21 12.48 1.73
CA ASN A 311 -7.16 11.82 0.42
C ASN A 311 -7.63 12.77 -0.69
N ALA A 312 -8.70 13.54 -0.46
CA ALA A 312 -9.12 14.56 -1.41
C ALA A 312 -8.05 15.66 -1.61
N LYS A 313 -7.36 16.07 -0.54
CA LYS A 313 -6.26 17.04 -0.62
C LYS A 313 -5.06 16.45 -1.38
N MET A 314 -4.68 15.22 -1.10
CA MET A 314 -3.55 14.53 -1.75
C MET A 314 -3.80 14.37 -3.25
N ARG A 315 -5.02 13.97 -3.65
CA ARG A 315 -5.42 13.93 -5.06
C ARG A 315 -5.31 15.29 -5.74
N ARG A 316 -5.79 16.36 -5.09
CA ARG A 316 -5.67 17.73 -5.63
C ARG A 316 -4.22 18.19 -5.78
N LEU A 317 -3.37 17.87 -4.80
CA LEU A 317 -1.94 18.21 -4.86
C LEU A 317 -1.24 17.43 -5.98
N SER A 318 -1.50 16.13 -6.07
CA SER A 318 -0.97 15.28 -7.14
C SER A 318 -1.42 15.77 -8.51
N GLN A 319 -2.69 16.14 -8.68
CA GLN A 319 -3.20 16.68 -9.94
C GLN A 319 -2.53 18.00 -10.35
N LYS A 320 -2.25 18.88 -9.39
CA LYS A 320 -1.55 20.15 -9.66
C LYS A 320 -0.08 19.97 -10.05
N ALA A 321 0.53 18.85 -9.66
CA ALA A 321 1.93 18.56 -9.97
C ALA A 321 2.11 17.97 -11.39
N LEU A 322 1.03 17.63 -12.08
CA LEU A 322 1.09 16.97 -13.39
C LEU A 322 1.58 17.93 -14.48
N PRO A 323 2.54 17.51 -15.32
CA PRO A 323 2.85 18.22 -16.56
C PRO A 323 1.66 18.23 -17.52
N GLU A 324 1.50 19.31 -18.29
CA GLU A 324 0.41 19.48 -19.27
C GLU A 324 0.40 18.34 -20.32
N SER A 325 1.58 17.93 -20.79
CA SER A 325 1.73 16.81 -21.73
C SER A 325 1.21 15.49 -21.18
N MET A 326 1.38 15.25 -19.88
CA MET A 326 0.87 14.05 -19.20
C MET A 326 -0.65 14.10 -19.05
N GLU A 327 -1.23 15.30 -18.85
CA GLU A 327 -2.68 15.48 -18.78
C GLU A 327 -3.36 15.22 -20.13
N GLU A 328 -2.78 15.73 -21.23
CA GLU A 328 -3.24 15.43 -22.60
C GLU A 328 -3.13 13.94 -22.93
N TRP A 329 -1.99 13.31 -22.60
CA TRP A 329 -1.78 11.88 -22.79
C TRP A 329 -2.77 11.02 -22.00
N SER A 330 -3.23 11.52 -20.85
CA SER A 330 -4.21 10.85 -19.99
C SER A 330 -5.65 10.97 -20.50
N GLN A 331 -5.93 11.70 -21.57
CA GLN A 331 -7.30 11.78 -22.13
C GLN A 331 -7.72 10.47 -22.81
N PRO A 332 -9.03 10.13 -22.78
CA PRO A 332 -9.52 8.90 -23.37
C PRO A 332 -9.41 8.92 -24.90
N LEU A 333 -8.96 7.81 -25.46
CA LEU A 333 -8.91 7.57 -26.90
C LEU A 333 -10.18 6.86 -27.40
N PRO A 334 -10.60 7.12 -28.66
CA PRO A 334 -11.62 6.33 -29.34
C PRO A 334 -11.24 4.84 -29.38
N GLU A 335 -12.21 3.95 -29.26
CA GLU A 335 -12.00 2.48 -29.27
C GLU A 335 -11.24 1.98 -30.50
N SER A 336 -11.36 2.67 -31.63
CA SER A 336 -10.64 2.36 -32.88
C SER A 336 -9.13 2.57 -32.78
N GLU A 337 -8.66 3.41 -31.87
CA GLU A 337 -7.25 3.77 -31.70
C GLU A 337 -6.60 3.02 -30.52
N TRP A 338 -7.31 2.07 -29.91
CA TRP A 338 -6.77 1.30 -28.80
C TRP A 338 -5.65 0.38 -29.28
N ALA A 339 -4.49 0.50 -28.63
CA ALA A 339 -3.34 -0.34 -28.88
C ALA A 339 -3.66 -1.79 -28.51
N GLN A 340 -3.30 -2.71 -29.39
CA GLN A 340 -3.52 -4.15 -29.18
C GLN A 340 -2.24 -4.82 -28.65
N PRO A 341 -2.37 -5.89 -27.83
CA PRO A 341 -1.22 -6.68 -27.41
C PRO A 341 -0.45 -7.23 -28.62
N SER A 342 0.88 -7.29 -28.53
CA SER A 342 1.69 -7.85 -29.60
C SER A 342 1.39 -9.33 -29.83
N GLU A 343 1.53 -9.79 -31.07
CA GLU A 343 1.34 -11.21 -31.40
C GLU A 343 2.33 -12.11 -30.64
N LYS A 344 3.52 -11.60 -30.32
CA LYS A 344 4.50 -12.31 -29.49
C LYS A 344 3.98 -12.49 -28.07
N LEU A 345 3.46 -11.43 -27.45
CA LEU A 345 2.86 -11.50 -26.12
C LEU A 345 1.67 -12.47 -26.09
N LYS A 346 0.76 -12.40 -27.07
CA LYS A 346 -0.39 -13.33 -27.15
C LYS A 346 0.03 -14.79 -27.22
N ARG A 347 1.05 -15.12 -28.03
CA ARG A 347 1.58 -16.49 -28.16
C ARG A 347 2.21 -16.97 -26.85
N GLN A 348 3.03 -16.14 -26.22
CA GLN A 348 3.67 -16.47 -24.94
C GLN A 348 2.63 -16.64 -23.83
N SER A 349 1.66 -15.73 -23.70
CA SER A 349 0.58 -15.84 -22.71
C SER A 349 -0.28 -17.09 -22.90
N ARG A 350 -0.60 -17.47 -24.14
CA ARG A 350 -1.31 -18.73 -24.41
C ARG A 350 -0.52 -19.95 -23.94
N ARG A 351 0.79 -19.98 -24.24
CA ARG A 351 1.67 -21.06 -23.81
C ARG A 351 1.77 -21.17 -22.29
N VAL A 352 1.89 -20.03 -21.60
CA VAL A 352 1.89 -19.95 -20.13
C VAL A 352 0.60 -20.54 -19.56
N LEU A 353 -0.56 -20.15 -20.08
CA LEU A 353 -1.86 -20.64 -19.61
C LEU A 353 -2.03 -22.15 -19.85
N GLU A 354 -1.51 -22.69 -20.96
CA GLU A 354 -1.50 -24.12 -21.23
C GLU A 354 -0.64 -24.88 -20.21
N LEU A 355 0.54 -24.37 -19.88
CA LEU A 355 1.43 -24.96 -18.88
C LEU A 355 0.86 -24.88 -17.47
N GLN A 356 0.25 -23.76 -17.08
CA GLN A 356 -0.43 -23.60 -15.79
C GLN A 356 -1.62 -24.56 -15.63
N LYS A 357 -2.36 -24.82 -16.71
CA LYS A 357 -3.45 -25.82 -16.71
C LYS A 357 -2.93 -27.24 -16.60
N ALA A 358 -1.78 -27.53 -17.22
CA ALA A 358 -1.17 -28.85 -17.18
C ALA A 358 -0.58 -29.18 -15.80
N ASP A 359 0.05 -28.20 -15.15
CA ASP A 359 0.60 -28.35 -13.80
C ASP A 359 0.29 -27.11 -12.92
N PRO A 360 -0.82 -27.14 -12.16
CA PRO A 360 -1.20 -26.04 -11.29
C PRO A 360 -0.27 -25.82 -10.08
N GLN A 361 0.59 -26.78 -9.75
CA GLN A 361 1.51 -26.67 -8.60
C GLN A 361 2.85 -26.06 -8.98
N LYS A 362 3.16 -25.98 -10.28
CA LYS A 362 4.41 -25.41 -10.76
C LYS A 362 4.43 -23.89 -10.54
N PRO A 363 5.49 -23.31 -9.96
CA PRO A 363 5.55 -21.88 -9.72
C PRO A 363 5.57 -21.10 -11.04
N ALA A 364 4.83 -19.99 -11.09
CA ALA A 364 4.70 -19.16 -12.29
C ALA A 364 6.05 -18.69 -12.86
N THR A 365 7.02 -18.44 -12.00
CA THR A 365 8.37 -17.99 -12.37
C THR A 365 9.14 -19.04 -13.17
N GLU A 366 8.99 -20.33 -12.85
CA GLU A 366 9.60 -21.41 -13.64
C GLU A 366 8.91 -21.61 -14.98
N ILE A 367 7.58 -21.43 -15.02
CA ILE A 367 6.82 -21.45 -16.28
C ILE A 367 7.27 -20.30 -17.18
N PHE A 368 7.49 -19.10 -16.61
CA PHE A 368 7.98 -17.94 -17.36
C PHE A 368 9.39 -18.19 -17.89
N ALA A 369 10.30 -18.72 -17.08
CA ALA A 369 11.65 -19.04 -17.52
C ALA A 369 11.64 -20.04 -18.69
N GLN A 370 10.83 -21.10 -18.60
CA GLN A 370 10.66 -22.08 -19.67
C GLN A 370 10.14 -21.43 -20.96
N VAL A 371 9.09 -20.59 -20.88
CA VAL A 371 8.50 -19.94 -22.06
C VAL A 371 9.45 -18.89 -22.64
N SER A 372 10.18 -18.17 -21.80
CA SER A 372 11.21 -17.23 -22.24
C SER A 372 12.33 -17.94 -23.01
N GLU A 373 12.81 -19.08 -22.51
CA GLU A 373 13.79 -19.93 -23.19
C GLU A 373 13.25 -20.48 -24.52
N GLU A 374 12.07 -21.12 -24.53
CA GLU A 374 11.42 -21.68 -25.74
C GLU A 374 11.34 -20.64 -26.87
N PHE A 375 10.89 -19.42 -26.57
CA PHE A 375 10.68 -18.37 -27.57
C PHE A 375 11.95 -17.54 -27.88
N SER A 376 12.98 -17.62 -27.05
CA SER A 376 14.31 -17.08 -27.35
C SER A 376 15.11 -18.01 -28.28
N GLY A 377 14.96 -19.33 -28.10
CA GLY A 377 15.56 -20.34 -28.96
C GLY A 377 15.02 -20.32 -30.39
N ASP A 378 13.70 -20.17 -30.56
CA ASP A 378 13.07 -20.05 -31.89
C ASP A 378 13.60 -18.83 -32.69
N ALA A 379 13.90 -17.72 -32.02
CA ALA A 379 14.46 -16.54 -32.69
C ALA A 379 15.89 -16.77 -33.22
N SER A 380 16.65 -17.67 -32.59
CA SER A 380 18.01 -18.04 -33.01
C SER A 380 18.06 -19.07 -34.15
N MET A 381 16.96 -19.81 -34.37
CA MET A 381 16.83 -20.83 -35.43
C MET A 381 16.23 -20.27 -36.73
N THR A 382 15.64 -19.06 -36.68
CA THR A 382 15.03 -18.36 -37.83
C THR A 382 15.88 -17.21 -38.39
N ALA A 383 17.05 -16.94 -37.81
CA ALA A 383 18.06 -16.01 -38.33
C ALA A 383 19.17 -16.79 -39.04
#